data_AF-A0A399PBB7-F1
#
_entry.id   AF-A0A399PBB7-F1
#
_cell.length_a   1.000
_cell.length_b   1.000
_cell.length_c   1.000
_cell.angle_alpha   90.00
_cell.angle_beta   90.00
_cell.angle_gamma   90.00
#
_symmetry.space_group_name_H-M   'P 1'
#
loop_
_entity.id
_entity.type
_entity.pdbx_description
1 polymer ?
#
loop_
_entity_poly.entity_id
_entity_poly.type
_entity_poly.pdbx_seq_one_letter_code
_entity_poly.pdbx_strand_id
1 'polypeptide(L)'
;AAGGTAWWLGDARGTVATLALEPPPVPDNATYLSVDTGSIAPGSLFAAFQGISVARIPVPDAVTGVEETCLVAGPTEQDGAVSGVPGCATGAVPARTALVVTADQPQELRDAFPLGTTLTFELDDDGETVRVRTVGG
;
A
#
# COMPACT_ATOMS: atom_id res chain seq x y z
N ALA A 1 2.84 -44.34 -6.05
CA ALA A 1 3.38 -43.00 -6.34
C ALA A 1 2.40 -41.99 -5.78
N ALA A 2 2.80 -41.26 -4.74
CA ALA A 2 1.94 -40.30 -4.05
C ALA A 2 1.80 -39.03 -4.89
N GLY A 3 0.57 -38.54 -5.03
CA GLY A 3 0.25 -37.30 -5.73
C GLY A 3 0.80 -36.10 -4.97
N GLY A 4 1.68 -35.34 -5.62
CA GLY A 4 2.06 -34.01 -5.16
C GLY A 4 0.89 -33.06 -5.40
N THR A 5 0.19 -32.67 -4.34
CA THR A 5 -0.71 -31.52 -4.41
C THR A 5 0.15 -30.27 -4.57
N ALA A 6 0.04 -29.62 -5.73
CA ALA A 6 0.70 -28.36 -5.99
C ALA A 6 -0.03 -27.25 -5.19
N TRP A 7 0.57 -26.81 -4.10
CA TRP A 7 0.07 -25.72 -3.24
C TRP A 7 0.23 -24.32 -3.88
N TRP A 8 0.81 -24.23 -5.07
CA TRP A 8 1.13 -22.98 -5.78
C TRP A 8 -0.08 -22.31 -6.47
N LEU A 9 -1.26 -22.95 -6.50
CA LEU A 9 -2.47 -22.38 -7.08
C LEU A 9 -3.25 -21.46 -6.11
N GLY A 10 -2.76 -21.28 -4.88
CA GLY A 10 -3.34 -20.36 -3.89
C GLY A 10 -2.95 -18.89 -4.08
N ASP A 11 -1.79 -18.61 -4.68
CA ASP A 11 -1.25 -17.25 -4.74
C ASP A 11 -1.94 -16.32 -5.74
N ALA A 12 -2.65 -16.88 -6.72
CA ALA A 12 -3.45 -16.11 -7.69
C ALA A 12 -4.94 -16.05 -7.33
N ARG A 13 -5.43 -16.97 -6.47
CA ARG A 13 -6.84 -16.98 -6.06
C ARG A 13 -7.05 -15.89 -5.01
N GLY A 14 -7.74 -14.83 -5.41
CA GLY A 14 -8.05 -13.68 -4.55
C GLY A 14 -7.21 -12.43 -4.83
N THR A 15 -6.24 -12.48 -5.75
CA THR A 15 -5.60 -11.24 -6.25
C THR A 15 -6.60 -10.48 -7.11
N VAL A 16 -6.92 -9.26 -6.69
CA VAL A 16 -7.89 -8.38 -7.37
C VAL A 16 -7.22 -7.26 -8.15
N ALA A 17 -5.96 -6.94 -7.82
CA ALA A 17 -5.13 -6.00 -8.57
C ALA A 17 -3.64 -6.23 -8.31
N THR A 18 -2.82 -5.75 -9.26
CA THR A 18 -1.38 -5.58 -9.11
C THR A 18 -1.07 -4.13 -9.45
N LEU A 19 -0.40 -3.42 -8.54
CA LEU A 19 -0.14 -1.99 -8.64
C LEU A 19 1.36 -1.78 -8.83
N ALA A 20 1.76 -1.08 -9.90
CA ALA A 20 3.12 -0.57 -10.01
C ALA A 20 3.19 0.74 -9.19
N LEU A 21 4.14 0.81 -8.26
CA LEU A 21 4.39 2.01 -7.47
C LEU A 21 5.30 2.95 -8.26
N GLU A 22 4.93 4.22 -8.27
CA GLU A 22 5.66 5.27 -8.97
C GLU A 22 6.11 6.35 -7.98
N PRO A 23 7.27 6.99 -8.20
CA PRO A 23 7.66 8.13 -7.39
C PRO A 23 6.59 9.23 -7.50
N PRO A 24 6.34 9.99 -6.42
CA PRO A 24 5.40 11.10 -6.50
C PRO A 24 5.87 12.09 -7.57
N PRO A 25 4.95 12.75 -8.30
CA PRO A 25 5.32 13.77 -9.26
C PRO A 25 6.21 14.80 -8.55
N VAL A 26 7.41 15.04 -9.11
CA VAL A 26 8.32 16.06 -8.60
C VAL A 26 7.57 17.39 -8.66
N PRO A 27 7.37 18.08 -7.53
CA PRO A 27 6.66 19.33 -7.59
C PRO A 27 7.47 20.35 -8.38
N ASP A 28 6.85 20.96 -9.41
CA ASP A 28 7.41 22.14 -10.05
C ASP A 28 7.57 23.24 -8.98
N ASN A 29 8.81 23.69 -8.84
CA ASN A 29 9.28 24.64 -7.82
C ASN A 29 8.50 25.96 -7.70
N ALA A 30 7.57 26.26 -8.61
CA ALA A 30 6.78 27.49 -8.64
C ALA A 30 5.54 27.47 -7.72
N THR A 31 5.10 26.31 -7.23
CA THR A 31 3.89 26.20 -6.39
C THR A 31 4.22 26.19 -4.88
N TYR A 32 5.50 26.16 -4.51
CA TYR A 32 5.97 25.80 -3.17
C TYR A 32 6.35 26.92 -2.20
N LEU A 33 6.18 28.19 -2.55
CA LEU A 33 6.37 29.28 -1.58
C LEU A 33 5.24 29.38 -0.54
N SER A 34 4.26 28.46 -0.52
CA SER A 34 3.09 28.58 0.36
C SER A 34 2.57 27.27 0.96
N VAL A 35 3.21 26.12 0.73
CA VAL A 35 2.79 24.85 1.32
C VAL A 35 4.03 24.04 1.65
N ASP A 36 4.30 23.80 2.93
CA ASP A 36 5.31 22.84 3.39
C ASP A 36 5.04 21.45 2.77
N THR A 37 5.78 21.01 1.75
CA THR A 37 5.84 19.59 1.31
C THR A 37 6.69 18.76 2.25
N GLY A 38 6.60 19.05 3.54
CA GLY A 38 7.44 18.48 4.59
C GLY A 38 7.11 17.04 5.00
N SER A 39 6.13 16.36 4.37
CA SER A 39 5.61 15.08 4.90
C SER A 39 5.92 13.83 4.07
N ILE A 40 6.35 13.95 2.80
CA ILE A 40 6.66 12.76 1.99
C ILE A 40 8.13 12.37 2.15
N ALA A 41 8.40 11.22 2.77
CA ALA A 41 9.74 10.73 2.98
C ALA A 41 10.47 10.50 1.63
N PRO A 42 11.74 10.92 1.47
CA PRO A 42 12.52 10.66 0.26
C PRO A 42 12.59 9.16 -0.04
N GLY A 43 12.32 8.76 -1.29
CA GLY A 43 12.28 7.34 -1.69
C GLY A 43 10.91 6.67 -1.53
N SER A 44 9.88 7.42 -1.12
CA SER A 44 8.50 6.95 -1.13
C SER A 44 8.00 6.71 -2.56
N LEU A 45 7.21 5.66 -2.75
CA LEU A 45 6.53 5.34 -4.00
C LEU A 45 5.03 5.17 -3.75
N PHE A 46 4.21 5.52 -4.75
CA PHE A 46 2.76 5.60 -4.63
C PHE A 46 2.06 4.93 -5.81
N ALA A 47 0.87 4.38 -5.56
CA ALA A 47 -0.07 3.99 -6.59
C ALA A 47 -1.50 4.37 -6.17
N ALA A 48 -2.31 4.77 -7.14
CA ALA A 48 -3.74 4.95 -6.94
C ALA A 48 -4.47 3.59 -7.03
N PHE A 49 -5.48 3.40 -6.19
CA PHE A 49 -6.32 2.22 -6.23
C PHE A 49 -7.76 2.58 -5.82
N GLN A 50 -8.71 2.56 -6.77
CA GLN A 50 -10.13 2.78 -6.50
C GLN A 50 -10.43 4.01 -5.61
N GLY A 51 -9.77 5.13 -5.89
CA GLY A 51 -9.93 6.39 -5.17
C GLY A 51 -9.15 6.51 -3.85
N ILE A 52 -8.47 5.46 -3.39
CA ILE A 52 -7.49 5.51 -2.31
C ILE A 52 -6.06 5.50 -2.86
N SER A 53 -5.10 5.83 -2.01
CA SER A 53 -3.67 5.74 -2.31
C SER A 53 -3.04 4.58 -1.55
N VAL A 54 -2.06 3.95 -2.19
CA VAL A 54 -1.16 2.97 -1.59
C VAL A 54 0.24 3.53 -1.65
N ALA A 55 0.92 3.62 -0.51
CA ALA A 55 2.26 4.16 -0.43
C ALA A 55 3.23 3.18 0.21
N ARG A 56 4.39 3.04 -0.42
CA ARG A 56 5.60 2.47 0.18
C ARG A 56 6.43 3.64 0.70
N ILE A 57 6.67 3.66 2.01
CA ILE A 57 7.41 4.73 2.68
C ILE A 57 8.61 4.14 3.43
N PRO A 58 9.81 4.74 3.33
CA PRO A 58 10.89 4.46 4.26
C PRO A 58 10.61 5.12 5.60
N VAL A 59 10.75 4.37 6.69
CA VAL A 59 10.56 4.83 8.06
C VAL A 59 11.74 4.37 8.91
N PRO A 60 12.44 5.26 9.63
CA PRO A 60 13.48 4.85 10.55
C PRO A 60 12.89 4.07 11.72
N ASP A 61 13.39 2.86 11.97
CA ASP A 61 13.03 2.11 13.16
C ASP A 61 13.42 2.87 14.43
N ALA A 62 12.49 2.98 15.37
CA ALA A 62 12.64 3.81 16.56
C ALA A 62 13.73 3.28 17.53
N VAL A 63 14.09 2.00 17.43
CA VAL A 63 15.04 1.35 18.34
C VAL A 63 16.44 1.30 17.74
N THR A 64 16.55 0.94 16.47
CA THR A 64 17.81 0.68 15.77
C THR A 64 18.24 1.84 14.88
N GLY A 65 17.32 2.73 14.49
CA GLY A 65 17.57 3.83 13.56
C GLY A 65 17.82 3.38 12.11
N VAL A 66 17.60 2.10 11.81
CA VAL A 66 17.71 1.56 10.45
C VAL A 66 16.41 1.86 9.70
N GLU A 67 16.53 2.31 8.46
CA GLU A 67 15.37 2.52 7.58
C GLU A 67 14.66 1.19 7.30
N GLU A 68 13.39 1.11 7.67
CA GLU A 68 12.48 0.03 7.35
C GLU A 68 11.54 0.44 6.23
N THR A 69 11.18 -0.52 5.38
CA THR A 69 10.17 -0.31 4.33
C THR A 69 8.80 -0.59 4.90
N CYS A 70 7.91 0.40 4.87
CA CYS A 70 6.53 0.26 5.32
C CYS A 70 5.53 0.48 4.18
N LEU A 71 4.41 -0.23 4.26
CA LEU A 71 3.29 -0.06 3.34
C LEU A 71 2.09 0.52 4.09
N VAL A 72 1.44 1.52 3.50
CA VAL A 72 0.21 2.12 4.01
C VAL A 72 -0.80 2.26 2.87
N ALA A 73 -2.08 2.04 3.16
CA ALA A 73 -3.16 2.15 2.19
C ALA A 73 -4.35 2.87 2.82
N GLY A 74 -4.92 3.83 2.09
CA GLY A 74 -6.10 4.58 2.50
C GLY A 74 -6.20 5.95 1.82
N PRO A 75 -7.08 6.84 2.31
CA PRO A 75 -7.30 8.13 1.69
C PRO A 75 -6.04 9.01 1.76
N THR A 76 -5.79 9.79 0.71
CA THR A 76 -4.73 10.80 0.71
C THR A 76 -5.17 12.01 1.54
N GLU A 77 -4.29 12.46 2.43
CA GLU A 77 -4.46 13.67 3.24
C GLU A 77 -4.06 14.93 2.46
N GLN A 78 -4.34 16.11 3.00
CA GLN A 78 -4.11 17.39 2.31
C GLN A 78 -2.62 17.68 2.06
N ASP A 79 -1.73 17.09 2.85
CA ASP A 79 -0.28 17.19 2.73
C ASP A 79 0.34 16.11 1.83
N GLY A 80 -0.49 15.26 1.23
CA GLY A 80 -0.06 14.14 0.38
C GLY A 80 0.30 12.86 1.15
N ALA A 81 0.18 12.84 2.48
CA ALA A 81 0.32 11.62 3.26
C ALA A 81 -0.84 10.66 2.98
N VAL A 82 -0.62 9.36 3.21
CA VAL A 82 -1.68 8.35 3.10
C VAL A 82 -2.12 7.95 4.49
N SER A 83 -3.41 8.16 4.79
CA SER A 83 -3.99 7.81 6.07
C SER A 83 -4.23 6.30 6.15
N GLY A 84 -3.72 5.63 7.18
CA GLY A 84 -3.91 4.19 7.36
C GLY A 84 -2.99 3.60 8.41
N VAL A 85 -3.19 2.32 8.72
CA VAL A 85 -2.27 1.58 9.61
C VAL A 85 -1.07 1.14 8.78
N PRO A 86 0.15 1.61 9.08
CA PRO A 86 1.34 1.15 8.37
C PRO A 86 1.66 -0.30 8.78
N GLY A 87 2.15 -1.08 7.82
CA GLY A 87 2.75 -2.38 8.10
C GLY A 87 4.09 -2.52 7.43
N CYS A 88 5.13 -2.66 8.27
CA CYS A 88 6.53 -2.65 7.87
C CYS A 88 7.06 -4.06 7.61
N ALA A 89 8.04 -4.14 6.73
CA ALA A 89 8.80 -5.36 6.50
C ALA A 89 9.55 -5.77 7.77
N THR A 90 9.78 -7.06 7.98
CA THR A 90 10.57 -7.56 9.10
C THR A 90 11.35 -8.79 8.67
N GLY A 91 12.67 -8.65 8.51
CA GLY A 91 13.53 -9.72 8.02
C GLY A 91 13.10 -10.20 6.63
N ALA A 92 12.67 -11.46 6.52
CA ALA A 92 12.18 -12.05 5.27
C ALA A 92 10.67 -11.85 5.05
N VAL A 93 9.97 -11.18 5.97
CA VAL A 93 8.55 -10.88 5.83
C VAL A 93 8.41 -9.54 5.09
N PRO A 94 7.74 -9.48 3.92
CA PRO A 94 7.58 -8.25 3.19
C PRO A 94 6.63 -7.28 3.89
N ALA A 95 6.71 -6.00 3.52
CA ALA A 95 5.81 -4.97 4.01
C ALA A 95 4.37 -5.27 3.56
N ARG A 96 3.42 -5.24 4.50
CA ARG A 96 2.01 -5.53 4.20
C ARG A 96 1.07 -4.78 5.13
N THR A 97 -0.05 -4.33 4.59
CA THR A 97 -1.11 -3.68 5.39
C THR A 97 -2.49 -4.21 5.01
N ALA A 98 -3.47 -3.94 5.85
CA ALA A 98 -4.85 -4.28 5.63
C ALA A 98 -5.75 -3.06 5.79
N LEU A 99 -6.77 -2.97 4.93
CA LEU A 99 -7.80 -1.95 4.97
C LEU A 99 -9.17 -2.64 4.91
N VAL A 100 -10.03 -2.28 5.85
CA VAL A 100 -11.43 -2.70 5.83
C VAL A 100 -12.24 -1.64 5.09
N VAL A 101 -13.13 -2.09 4.19
CA VAL A 101 -13.97 -1.18 3.42
C VAL A 101 -15.06 -0.59 4.32
N THR A 102 -15.04 0.72 4.55
CA THR A 102 -16.02 1.44 5.41
C THR A 102 -16.82 2.47 4.63
N ALA A 103 -17.89 3.00 5.23
CA ALA A 103 -18.77 3.97 4.59
C ALA A 103 -18.09 5.31 4.28
N ASP A 104 -17.05 5.67 5.03
CA ASP A 104 -16.32 6.94 4.91
C ASP A 104 -15.30 6.95 3.76
N GLN A 105 -15.09 5.81 3.12
CA GLN A 105 -14.15 5.66 2.02
C GLN A 105 -14.73 6.09 0.66
N PRO A 106 -13.85 6.33 -0.34
CA PRO A 106 -14.24 6.72 -1.68
C PRO A 106 -15.30 5.80 -2.28
N GLN A 107 -16.23 6.39 -3.04
CA GLN A 107 -17.32 5.64 -3.65
C GLN A 107 -16.81 4.57 -4.62
N GLU A 108 -15.75 4.86 -5.38
CA GLU A 108 -15.11 3.91 -6.30
C GLU A 108 -14.70 2.61 -5.60
N LEU A 109 -14.11 2.71 -4.41
CA LEU A 109 -13.73 1.55 -3.61
C LEU A 109 -14.97 0.76 -3.14
N ARG A 110 -16.02 1.46 -2.69
CA ARG A 110 -17.26 0.84 -2.20
C ARG A 110 -18.11 0.20 -3.30
N ASP A 111 -18.02 0.74 -4.53
CA ASP A 111 -18.70 0.18 -5.69
C ASP A 111 -17.98 -1.10 -6.18
N ALA A 112 -16.67 -1.18 -5.99
CA ALA A 112 -15.87 -2.36 -6.32
C ALA A 112 -15.91 -3.45 -5.23
N PHE A 113 -15.96 -3.07 -3.95
CA PHE A 113 -15.88 -3.97 -2.81
C PHE A 113 -16.98 -3.66 -1.78
N PRO A 114 -17.77 -4.65 -1.35
CA PRO A 114 -18.80 -4.45 -0.32
C PRO A 114 -18.23 -3.91 0.99
N LEU A 115 -19.04 -3.14 1.72
CA LEU A 115 -18.70 -2.71 3.09
C LEU A 115 -18.37 -3.91 3.98
N GLY A 116 -17.31 -3.78 4.78
CA GLY A 116 -16.78 -4.84 5.62
C GLY A 116 -15.79 -5.79 4.92
N THR A 117 -15.62 -5.68 3.60
CA THR A 117 -14.57 -6.43 2.88
C THR A 117 -13.20 -6.03 3.41
N THR A 118 -12.37 -7.02 3.71
CA THR A 118 -10.97 -6.76 4.08
C THR A 118 -10.09 -6.91 2.85
N LEU A 119 -9.35 -5.86 2.52
CA LEU A 119 -8.32 -5.84 1.50
C LEU A 119 -6.95 -5.92 2.15
N THR A 120 -6.08 -6.78 1.64
CA THR A 120 -4.67 -6.85 2.02
C THR A 120 -3.81 -6.37 0.86
N PHE A 121 -2.80 -5.56 1.20
CA PHE A 121 -1.81 -5.02 0.30
C PHE A 121 -0.47 -5.57 0.73
N GLU A 122 0.24 -6.23 -0.18
CA GLU A 122 1.54 -6.84 0.10
C GLU A 122 2.54 -6.37 -0.95
N LEU A 123 3.68 -5.88 -0.49
CA LEU A 123 4.79 -5.48 -1.35
C LEU A 123 5.47 -6.75 -1.90
N ASP A 124 5.67 -6.81 -3.20
CA ASP A 124 6.37 -7.90 -3.86
C ASP A 124 7.89 -7.77 -3.65
N ASP A 125 8.66 -8.79 -4.00
CA ASP A 125 10.10 -8.86 -3.73
C ASP A 125 10.92 -7.82 -4.52
N ASP A 126 10.33 -7.27 -5.60
CA ASP A 126 10.93 -6.17 -6.37
C ASP A 126 10.92 -4.83 -5.60
N GLY A 127 10.12 -4.70 -4.55
CA GLY A 127 9.97 -3.49 -3.76
C GLY A 127 9.26 -2.34 -4.49
N GLU A 128 8.67 -2.60 -5.65
CA GLU A 128 8.06 -1.63 -6.57
C GLU A 128 6.63 -2.04 -6.96
N THR A 129 6.25 -3.30 -6.75
CA THR A 129 4.94 -3.82 -7.06
C THR A 129 4.17 -4.15 -5.79
N VAL A 130 2.88 -3.80 -5.74
CA VAL A 130 1.97 -4.19 -4.66
C VAL A 130 0.88 -5.11 -5.18
N ARG A 131 0.71 -6.25 -4.51
CA ARG A 131 -0.38 -7.19 -4.76
C ARG A 131 -1.55 -6.88 -3.84
N VAL A 132 -2.73 -6.67 -4.41
CA VAL A 132 -3.97 -6.44 -3.66
C VAL A 132 -4.81 -7.70 -3.65
N ARG A 133 -5.28 -8.11 -2.47
CA ARG A 133 -6.11 -9.30 -2.31
C ARG A 133 -7.31 -9.04 -1.41
N THR A 134 -8.40 -9.75 -1.64
CA THR A 134 -9.52 -9.80 -0.68
C THR A 134 -9.33 -10.95 0.31
N VAL A 135 -9.67 -10.72 1.57
CA VAL A 135 -9.70 -11.75 2.61
C VAL A 135 -11.15 -12.15 2.88
N GLY A 136 -11.48 -13.40 2.54
CA GLY A 136 -12.81 -13.98 2.71
C GLY A 136 -13.75 -13.63 1.55
N GLY A 137 -13.99 -14.63 0.69
CA GLY A 137 -15.00 -14.64 -0.37
C GLY A 137 -15.44 -16.07 -0.61
#